data_AF-A0A3P8RLH7-F1
#
_entry.id   AF-A0A3P8RLH7-F1
#
_cell.length_a   1.000
_cell.length_b   1.000
_cell.length_c   1.000
_cell.angle_alpha   90.00
_cell.angle_beta   90.00
_cell.angle_gamma   90.00
#
_symmetry.space_group_name_H-M   'P 1'
#
loop_
_entity.id
_entity.type
_entity.pdbx_description
1 polymer ?
#
loop_
_entity_poly.entity_id
_entity_poly.type
_entity_poly.pdbx_seq_one_letter_code
_entity_poly.pdbx_strand_id
1 'polypeptide(L)'
;MEHFIRIAFWIFTLSGSLQAKSLSVMSDFRISLMRDYVECPNSTFYTPENVLDKCITTAVDCVMKELHGTANEECTDREGYINQALDAIDKIRKGGKMDKDHGLTDTDCACEKWRQTSFTIKQ
;
A
#
# COMPACT_ATOMS: atom_id res chain seq x y z
N MET A 1 28.44 30.14 -27.19
CA MET A 1 27.47 29.02 -27.12
C MET A 1 27.62 28.17 -25.85
N GLU A 2 28.35 28.62 -24.81
CA GLU A 2 28.66 27.79 -23.63
C GLU A 2 27.69 27.97 -22.45
N HIS A 3 26.85 29.01 -22.47
CA HIS A 3 25.85 29.25 -21.42
C HIS A 3 24.56 28.44 -21.60
N PHE A 4 24.16 28.16 -22.85
CA PHE A 4 22.94 27.38 -23.13
C PHE A 4 23.08 25.90 -22.77
N ILE A 5 24.28 25.34 -22.87
CA ILE A 5 24.57 23.94 -22.53
C ILE A 5 24.43 23.68 -21.03
N ARG A 6 24.82 24.65 -20.19
CA ARG A 6 24.72 24.51 -18.73
C ARG A 6 23.27 24.46 -18.26
N ILE A 7 22.37 25.25 -18.84
CA ILE A 7 20.96 25.31 -18.43
C ILE A 7 20.21 24.01 -18.78
N ALA A 8 20.49 23.43 -19.95
CA ALA A 8 19.90 22.15 -20.36
C ALA A 8 20.33 20.99 -19.43
N PHE A 9 21.56 21.04 -18.91
CA PHE A 9 22.07 20.04 -17.97
C PHE A 9 21.33 20.06 -16.61
N TRP A 10 20.87 21.23 -16.17
CA TRP A 10 20.05 21.37 -14.95
C TRP A 10 18.61 20.91 -15.14
N ILE A 11 18.01 21.13 -16.31
CA ILE A 11 16.63 20.67 -16.58
C ILE A 11 16.56 19.14 -16.70
N PHE A 12 17.58 18.51 -17.30
CA PHE A 12 17.60 17.06 -17.44
C PHE A 12 17.86 16.32 -16.11
N THR A 13 18.59 16.95 -15.17
CA THR A 13 18.88 16.35 -13.86
C THR A 13 17.74 16.54 -12.85
N LEU A 14 16.98 17.64 -12.91
CA LEU A 14 15.80 17.86 -12.04
C LEU A 14 14.54 17.14 -12.53
N SER A 15 14.39 16.90 -13.84
CA SER A 15 13.22 16.18 -14.36
C SER A 15 13.28 14.66 -14.17
N GLY A 16 14.45 14.11 -13.80
CA GLY A 16 14.63 12.69 -13.49
C GLY A 16 14.22 12.29 -12.06
N SER A 17 14.07 13.27 -11.17
CA SER A 17 13.74 13.04 -9.75
C SER A 17 12.27 13.27 -9.42
N LEU A 18 11.48 13.78 -10.37
CA LEU A 18 10.04 14.06 -10.18
C LEU A 18 9.14 13.07 -10.94
N GLN A 19 9.58 11.83 -11.08
CA GLN A 19 8.65 10.71 -11.07
C GLN A 19 8.96 9.90 -9.83
N ALA A 20 8.60 10.46 -8.68
CA ALA A 20 8.05 9.61 -7.63
C ALA A 20 6.99 8.79 -8.37
N LYS A 21 7.32 7.53 -8.66
CA LYS A 21 6.35 6.51 -9.00
C LYS A 21 5.41 6.52 -7.80
N SER A 22 4.40 7.40 -7.82
CA SER A 22 3.18 7.18 -7.07
C SER A 22 2.85 5.77 -7.45
N LEU A 23 2.98 4.90 -6.46
CA LEU A 23 2.87 3.47 -6.56
C LEU A 23 1.59 3.15 -7.37
N SER A 24 1.70 3.08 -8.70
CA SER A 24 0.62 2.79 -9.65
C SER A 24 0.33 1.30 -9.64
N VAL A 25 0.44 0.74 -8.45
CA VAL A 25 0.14 -0.61 -8.05
C VAL A 25 -1.22 -0.59 -7.34
N MET A 26 -1.61 0.54 -6.74
CA MET A 26 -2.87 0.63 -6.00
C MET A 26 -4.12 0.67 -6.90
N SER A 27 -3.98 1.11 -8.15
CA SER A 27 -5.07 1.20 -9.13
C SER A 27 -5.52 -0.17 -9.68
N ASP A 28 -4.67 -1.20 -9.65
CA ASP A 28 -4.99 -2.52 -10.22
C ASP A 28 -5.55 -3.54 -9.23
N PHE A 29 -5.48 -3.27 -7.92
CA PHE A 29 -5.90 -4.22 -6.89
C PHE A 29 -7.40 -4.39 -6.69
N ARG A 30 -8.22 -3.78 -7.56
CA ARG A 30 -9.68 -3.71 -7.35
C ARG A 30 -10.05 -3.16 -5.96
N ILE A 31 -9.15 -2.39 -5.32
CA ILE A 31 -9.39 -1.76 -4.00
C ILE A 31 -10.61 -0.84 -4.06
N SER A 32 -10.86 -0.20 -5.21
CA SER A 32 -12.10 0.56 -5.43
C SER A 32 -13.33 -0.35 -5.31
N LEU A 33 -13.30 -1.55 -5.92
CA LEU A 33 -14.40 -2.50 -5.82
C LEU A 33 -14.55 -3.03 -4.39
N MET A 34 -13.44 -3.24 -3.67
CA MET A 34 -13.54 -3.57 -2.25
C MET A 34 -14.29 -2.48 -1.49
N ARG A 35 -13.94 -1.20 -1.69
CA ARG A 35 -14.64 -0.07 -1.04
C ARG A 35 -16.14 -0.03 -1.33
N ASP A 36 -16.54 -0.38 -2.55
CA ASP A 36 -17.94 -0.30 -2.98
C ASP A 36 -18.79 -1.52 -2.59
N TYR A 37 -18.19 -2.71 -2.46
CA TYR A 37 -18.91 -3.98 -2.33
C TYR A 37 -18.60 -4.80 -1.08
N VAL A 38 -17.54 -4.46 -0.33
CA VAL A 38 -17.21 -5.13 0.93
C VAL A 38 -17.80 -4.34 2.09
N GLU A 39 -18.69 -4.98 2.84
CA GLU A 39 -19.38 -4.38 3.98
C GLU A 39 -18.79 -4.89 5.30
N CYS A 40 -18.15 -4.00 6.06
CA CYS A 40 -17.56 -4.29 7.37
C CYS A 40 -18.20 -3.42 8.45
N PRO A 41 -19.44 -3.72 8.91
CA PRO A 41 -20.23 -2.79 9.71
C PRO A 41 -19.65 -2.47 11.10
N ASN A 42 -18.82 -3.35 11.68
CA ASN A 42 -18.28 -3.18 13.03
C ASN A 42 -16.75 -3.32 13.13
N SER A 43 -16.08 -3.49 11.99
CA SER A 43 -14.66 -3.82 11.97
C SER A 43 -13.80 -2.58 11.81
N THR A 44 -12.71 -2.54 12.58
CA THR A 44 -11.68 -1.52 12.49
C THR A 44 -10.35 -2.18 12.16
N PHE A 45 -9.62 -1.56 11.25
CA PHE A 45 -8.39 -2.11 10.69
C PHE A 45 -7.24 -1.17 10.99
N TYR A 46 -6.08 -1.72 11.34
CA TYR A 46 -4.86 -0.93 11.36
C TYR A 46 -4.54 -0.46 9.94
N THR A 47 -4.60 0.85 9.72
CA THR A 47 -4.38 1.45 8.41
C THR A 47 -3.08 2.23 8.42
N PRO A 48 -2.04 1.71 7.75
CA PRO A 48 -0.79 2.44 7.60
C PRO A 48 -0.98 3.76 6.85
N GLU A 49 -0.72 4.87 7.53
CA GLU A 49 -0.72 6.22 6.96
C GLU A 49 0.70 6.80 7.06
N ASN A 50 1.11 7.60 6.06
CA ASN A 50 2.44 8.25 6.02
C ASN A 50 3.61 7.26 6.26
N VAL A 51 3.57 6.12 5.57
CA VAL A 51 4.54 5.03 5.74
C VAL A 51 5.94 5.47 5.30
N LEU A 52 6.92 5.36 6.21
CA LEU A 52 8.33 5.53 5.91
C LEU A 52 8.83 4.41 5.00
N ASP A 53 9.80 4.67 4.10
CA ASP A 53 10.37 3.66 3.22
C ASP A 53 10.82 2.38 3.96
N LYS A 54 11.42 2.53 5.14
CA LYS A 54 11.84 1.41 6.00
C LYS A 54 10.68 0.53 6.49
N CYS A 55 9.47 1.08 6.55
CA CYS A 55 8.27 0.40 7.05
C CYS A 55 7.37 -0.13 5.94
N ILE A 56 7.70 0.05 4.65
CA ILE A 56 6.83 -0.35 3.52
C ILE A 56 6.49 -1.84 3.58
N THR A 57 7.50 -2.70 3.80
CA THR A 57 7.28 -4.16 3.88
C THR A 57 6.33 -4.49 5.04
N THR A 58 6.59 -3.95 6.23
CA THR A 58 5.76 -4.20 7.42
C THR A 58 4.34 -3.63 7.27
N ALA A 59 4.18 -2.50 6.59
CA ALA A 59 2.88 -1.92 6.28
C ALA A 59 2.07 -2.82 5.33
N VAL A 60 2.72 -3.39 4.31
CA VAL A 60 2.08 -4.34 3.39
C VAL A 60 1.71 -5.63 4.13
N ASP A 61 2.58 -6.17 4.96
CA ASP A 61 2.27 -7.34 5.80
C ASP A 61 1.11 -7.06 6.78
N CYS A 62 1.05 -5.86 7.37
CA CYS A 62 -0.05 -5.41 8.22
C CYS A 62 -1.38 -5.41 7.44
N VAL A 63 -1.41 -4.80 6.25
CA VAL A 63 -2.61 -4.81 5.40
C VAL A 63 -3.02 -6.24 5.01
N MET A 64 -2.07 -7.11 4.64
CA MET A 64 -2.39 -8.51 4.33
C MET A 64 -2.97 -9.25 5.54
N LYS A 65 -2.40 -9.04 6.73
CA LYS A 65 -2.87 -9.66 7.97
C LYS A 65 -4.28 -9.22 8.31
N GLU A 66 -4.56 -7.93 8.23
CA GLU A 66 -5.88 -7.36 8.48
C GLU A 66 -6.92 -7.85 7.46
N LEU A 67 -6.55 -7.96 6.18
CA LEU A 67 -7.44 -8.48 5.14
C LEU A 67 -7.70 -9.98 5.28
N HIS A 68 -6.67 -10.78 5.60
CA HIS A 68 -6.80 -12.23 5.72
C HIS A 68 -7.49 -12.67 7.02
N GLY A 69 -7.29 -11.91 8.11
CA GLY A 69 -7.91 -12.16 9.42
C GLY A 69 -9.21 -11.38 9.55
N THR A 70 -9.12 -10.17 10.08
CA THR A 70 -10.24 -9.30 10.43
C THR A 70 -11.27 -9.18 9.30
N ALA A 71 -10.84 -8.85 8.08
CA ALA A 71 -11.79 -8.57 7.01
C ALA A 71 -12.48 -9.85 6.49
N ASN A 72 -11.75 -10.95 6.41
CA ASN A 72 -12.29 -12.23 5.95
C ASN A 72 -13.30 -12.83 6.95
N GLU A 73 -13.10 -12.58 8.24
CA GLU A 73 -13.98 -13.09 9.30
C GLU A 73 -15.19 -12.17 9.57
N GLU A 74 -14.98 -10.86 9.53
CA GLU A 74 -15.98 -9.91 10.00
C GLU A 74 -16.71 -9.14 8.89
N CYS A 75 -16.20 -9.16 7.64
CA CYS A 75 -16.84 -8.46 6.54
C CYS A 75 -17.65 -9.38 5.64
N THR A 76 -18.70 -8.82 5.05
CA THR A 76 -19.45 -9.46 3.98
C THR A 76 -18.83 -9.12 2.63
N ASP A 77 -18.26 -10.12 1.97
CA ASP A 77 -17.66 -10.01 0.64
C ASP A 77 -18.29 -11.02 -0.32
N ARG A 78 -19.41 -10.64 -0.94
CA ARG A 78 -20.21 -11.54 -1.79
C ARG A 78 -19.50 -11.95 -3.08
N GLU A 79 -18.59 -11.12 -3.55
CA GLU A 79 -17.91 -11.24 -4.84
C GLU A 79 -16.46 -11.72 -4.70
N GLY A 80 -16.00 -11.96 -3.47
CA GLY A 80 -14.66 -12.45 -3.18
C GLY A 80 -13.55 -11.43 -3.49
N TYR A 81 -13.84 -10.13 -3.41
CA TYR A 81 -12.86 -9.06 -3.67
C TYR A 81 -11.71 -9.04 -2.65
N ILE A 82 -11.95 -9.41 -1.40
CA ILE A 82 -10.90 -9.54 -0.37
C ILE A 82 -9.86 -10.57 -0.83
N ASN A 83 -10.32 -11.75 -1.28
CA ASN A 83 -9.43 -12.81 -1.76
C ASN A 83 -8.70 -12.41 -3.05
N GLN A 84 -9.34 -11.66 -3.94
CA GLN A 84 -8.70 -11.13 -5.14
C GLN A 84 -7.59 -10.12 -4.81
N ALA A 85 -7.81 -9.23 -3.83
CA ALA A 85 -6.79 -8.31 -3.38
C ALA A 85 -5.62 -9.03 -2.71
N LEU A 86 -5.90 -10.03 -1.86
CA LEU A 86 -4.87 -10.87 -1.25
C LEU A 86 -3.99 -11.58 -2.30
N ASP A 87 -4.59 -12.17 -3.33
CA ASP A 87 -3.86 -12.84 -4.42
C ASP A 87 -2.98 -11.84 -5.19
N ALA A 88 -3.50 -10.64 -5.46
CA ALA A 88 -2.74 -9.62 -6.17
C ALA A 88 -1.56 -9.09 -5.34
N ILE A 89 -1.73 -8.86 -4.03
CA ILE A 89 -0.64 -8.47 -3.13
C ILE A 89 0.40 -9.59 -3.04
N ASP A 90 -0.03 -10.84 -2.92
CA ASP A 90 0.89 -11.99 -2.85
C ASP A 90 1.69 -12.18 -4.15
N LYS A 91 1.07 -11.98 -5.32
CA LYS A 91 1.76 -11.98 -6.62
C LYS A 91 2.84 -10.90 -6.69
N ILE A 92 2.59 -9.72 -6.14
CA ILE A 92 3.57 -8.62 -6.12
C ILE A 92 4.69 -8.91 -5.12
N ARG A 93 4.38 -9.51 -3.98
CA ARG A 93 5.40 -9.95 -3.03
C ARG A 93 6.30 -11.05 -3.61
N LYS A 94 5.73 -11.95 -4.43
CA LYS A 94 6.47 -13.03 -5.10
C LYS A 94 7.23 -12.56 -6.34
N GLY A 95 6.69 -11.59 -7.08
CA GLY A 95 7.26 -11.08 -8.34
C GLY A 95 8.15 -9.84 -8.18
N GLY A 96 8.03 -9.11 -7.08
CA GLY A 96 8.77 -7.89 -6.79
C GLY A 96 9.89 -8.12 -5.78
N LYS A 97 10.97 -7.34 -5.91
CA LYS A 97 12.05 -7.18 -4.92
C LYS A 97 11.54 -6.50 -3.63
N MET A 98 10.47 -7.00 -3.00
CA MET A 98 10.26 -6.68 -1.59
C MET A 98 11.28 -7.51 -0.84
N ASP A 99 12.46 -6.94 -0.66
CA ASP A 99 13.50 -7.54 0.17
C ASP A 99 12.87 -7.85 1.53
N LYS A 100 12.80 -9.15 1.83
CA LYS A 100 12.38 -9.68 3.13
C LYS A 100 13.27 -9.19 4.28
N ASP A 101 14.34 -8.47 3.94
CA ASP A 101 15.46 -8.15 4.82
C ASP A 101 15.29 -6.83 5.58
N HIS A 102 14.30 -5.99 5.26
CA HIS A 102 14.16 -4.66 5.87
C HIS A 102 13.00 -4.50 6.87
N GLY A 103 12.21 -5.56 7.12
CA GLY A 103 10.94 -5.43 7.85
C GLY A 103 10.79 -6.21 9.16
N LEU A 104 11.81 -6.91 9.66
CA LEU A 104 11.60 -7.94 10.69
C LEU A 104 11.95 -7.57 12.14
N THR A 105 12.55 -6.41 12.42
CA THR A 105 13.00 -6.11 13.80
C THR A 105 12.84 -4.66 14.27
N ASP A 106 12.33 -3.75 13.43
CA ASP A 106 12.14 -2.37 13.86
C ASP A 106 10.76 -2.19 14.51
N THR A 107 10.74 -2.11 15.84
CA THR A 107 9.52 -1.89 16.64
C THR A 107 8.82 -0.57 16.29
N ASP A 108 9.46 0.32 15.54
CA ASP A 108 8.85 1.54 15.03
C ASP A 108 7.80 1.31 13.95
N CYS A 109 7.89 0.20 13.22
CA CYS A 109 6.99 -0.13 12.11
C CYS A 109 5.89 -1.13 12.50
N ALA A 110 5.66 -1.36 13.80
CA ALA A 110 4.65 -2.33 14.26
C ALA A 110 3.23 -1.95 13.78
N CYS A 111 2.44 -2.95 13.39
CA CYS A 111 1.10 -2.77 12.84
C CYS A 111 0.19 -1.98 13.80
N GLU A 112 0.32 -2.28 15.08
CA GLU A 112 -0.45 -1.72 16.18
C GLU A 112 -0.13 -0.25 16.48
N LYS A 113 0.95 0.30 15.90
CA LYS A 113 1.28 1.73 15.99
C LYS A 113 0.48 2.57 15.00
N TRP A 114 -0.08 1.98 13.95
CA TRP A 114 -0.91 2.72 13.01
C TRP A 114 -2.30 2.95 13.56
N ARG A 115 -2.95 3.98 13.01
CA ARG A 115 -4.30 4.33 13.40
C ARG A 115 -5.26 3.23 12.95
N GLN A 116 -6.22 2.89 13.80
CA GLN A 116 -7.33 2.06 13.39
C GLN A 116 -8.41 2.89 12.69
N THR A 117 -8.89 2.42 11.55
CA THR A 117 -9.98 3.05 10.82
C THR A 117 -10.99 2.02 10.36
N SER A 118 -12.26 2.43 10.24
CA SER A 118 -13.31 1.60 9.68
C SER A 118 -13.20 1.54 8.16
N PHE A 119 -13.63 0.42 7.59
CA PHE A 119 -13.65 0.23 6.14
C PHE A 119 -14.52 1.27 5.40
N THR A 120 -15.56 1.77 6.07
CA THR A 120 -16.48 2.78 5.52
C THR A 120 -15.89 4.18 5.68
N ILE A 121 -15.16 4.64 4.66
CA ILE A 121 -14.95 6.08 4.49
C ILE A 121 -16.24 6.60 3.86
N LYS A 122 -17.22 6.99 4.70
CA LYS A 122 -18.31 7.83 4.20
C LYS A 122 -17.68 9.13 3.69
N GLN A 123 -17.66 9.32 2.37
CA GLN A 123 -17.46 10.66 1.78
C GLN A 123 -18.63 11.56 2.18
#